data_AF-A0A364NZF7-F1
#
_entry.id   AF-A0A364NZF7-F1
#
_cell.length_a   1.000
_cell.length_b   1.000
_cell.length_c   1.000
_cell.angle_alpha   90.00
_cell.angle_beta   90.00
_cell.angle_gamma   90.00
#
_symmetry.space_group_name_H-M   'P 1'
#
loop_
_entity.id
_entity.type
_entity.pdbx_description
1 polymer ?
#
loop_
_entity_poly.entity_id
_entity_poly.type
_entity_poly.pdbx_seq_one_letter_code
_entity_poly.pdbx_strand_id
1 'polypeptide(L)'
;MSLNAAKAAFDSLKSDFRDGRFPMIGARLCGEAVEWGQRLLDLYRTAGRDELEKVDAMARFWVLRYRGMPESADLTGADGAAGFVMAFTAFPYLDLMMEAWELGEPVEEGADRLRLRALFDGKDEGDVVTAVRSALGWSFDLMGLYRAKARTFENFINVEYGDFDSFVDYYVAEHDLDFNFEQAWRPLIGA
;
A
#
# COMPACT_ATOMS: atom_id res chain seq x y z
N MET A 1 -20.23 7.88 -20.94
CA MET A 1 -18.84 8.00 -21.46
C MET A 1 -17.79 8.18 -20.37
N SER A 2 -18.13 8.55 -19.11
CA SER A 2 -17.16 8.68 -18.00
C SER A 2 -16.60 7.33 -17.53
N LEU A 3 -17.43 6.28 -17.47
CA LEU A 3 -17.03 4.95 -16.97
C LEU A 3 -15.90 4.29 -17.78
N ASN A 4 -16.04 4.19 -19.11
CA ASN A 4 -15.00 3.58 -19.96
C ASN A 4 -13.67 4.34 -19.87
N ALA A 5 -13.72 5.67 -19.72
CA ALA A 5 -12.52 6.47 -19.54
C ALA A 5 -11.85 6.21 -18.17
N ALA A 6 -12.64 6.03 -17.12
CA ALA A 6 -12.12 5.65 -15.80
C ALA A 6 -11.50 4.24 -15.83
N LYS A 7 -12.16 3.26 -16.48
CA LYS A 7 -11.61 1.91 -16.65
C LYS A 7 -10.28 1.91 -17.40
N ALA A 8 -10.20 2.61 -18.54
CA ALA A 8 -8.95 2.73 -19.30
C ALA A 8 -7.83 3.43 -18.51
N ALA A 9 -8.16 4.46 -17.73
CA ALA A 9 -7.19 5.12 -16.85
C ALA A 9 -6.70 4.21 -15.72
N PHE A 10 -7.57 3.32 -15.23
CA PHE A 10 -7.21 2.31 -14.23
C PHE A 10 -6.32 1.21 -14.81
N ASP A 11 -6.57 0.73 -16.03
CA ASP A 11 -5.68 -0.22 -16.72
C ASP A 11 -4.29 0.38 -16.97
N SER A 12 -4.24 1.68 -17.29
CA SER A 12 -2.99 2.43 -17.36
C SER A 12 -2.31 2.56 -15.99
N LEU A 13 -3.06 2.64 -14.88
CA LEU A 13 -2.50 2.63 -13.53
C LEU A 13 -1.85 1.27 -13.20
N LYS A 14 -2.53 0.17 -13.53
CA LYS A 14 -1.97 -1.19 -13.40
C LYS A 14 -0.67 -1.35 -14.18
N SER A 15 -0.60 -0.80 -15.38
CA SER A 15 0.61 -0.82 -16.21
C SER A 15 1.77 -0.04 -15.57
N ASP A 16 1.50 1.11 -14.97
CA ASP A 16 2.53 1.89 -14.27
C ASP A 16 3.06 1.18 -13.01
N PHE A 17 2.20 0.43 -12.29
CA PHE A 17 2.65 -0.45 -11.20
C PHE A 17 3.61 -1.53 -11.72
N ARG A 18 3.26 -2.20 -12.82
CA ARG A 18 4.12 -3.21 -13.45
C ARG A 18 5.48 -2.64 -13.88
N ASP A 19 5.48 -1.43 -14.41
CA ASP A 19 6.67 -0.73 -14.89
C ASP A 19 7.45 -0.01 -13.78
N GLY A 20 6.99 -0.03 -12.52
CA GLY A 20 7.64 0.64 -11.40
C GLY A 20 7.67 2.17 -11.49
N ARG A 21 6.68 2.80 -12.14
CA ARG A 21 6.63 4.27 -12.35
C ARG A 21 6.04 5.00 -11.14
N PHE A 22 6.69 4.88 -9.99
CA PHE A 22 6.16 5.37 -8.70
C PHE A 22 5.66 6.83 -8.70
N PRO A 23 6.33 7.82 -9.34
CA PRO A 23 5.81 9.18 -9.41
C PRO A 23 4.47 9.30 -10.15
N MET A 24 4.27 8.52 -11.21
CA MET A 24 3.03 8.52 -12.00
C MET A 24 1.90 7.79 -11.29
N ILE A 25 2.23 6.77 -10.50
CA ILE A 25 1.27 6.09 -9.63
C ILE A 25 0.78 7.05 -8.56
N GLY A 26 1.70 7.70 -7.83
CA GLY A 26 1.36 8.64 -6.75
C GLY A 26 0.45 9.78 -7.22
N ALA A 27 0.70 10.34 -8.41
CA ALA A 27 -0.13 11.39 -9.01
C ALA A 27 -1.57 10.95 -9.32
N ARG A 28 -1.85 9.64 -9.33
CA ARG A 28 -3.16 9.03 -9.61
C ARG A 28 -3.79 8.38 -8.39
N LEU A 29 -3.26 8.64 -7.20
CA LEU A 29 -3.90 8.25 -5.95
C LEU A 29 -4.79 9.39 -5.43
N CYS A 30 -5.83 9.02 -4.70
CA CYS A 30 -6.68 9.97 -3.98
C CYS A 30 -7.31 9.31 -2.75
N GLY A 31 -8.01 10.12 -1.94
CA GLY A 31 -8.85 9.62 -0.86
C GLY A 31 -8.05 9.01 0.28
N GLU A 32 -8.60 7.94 0.85
CA GLU A 32 -8.07 7.30 2.05
C GLU A 32 -6.66 6.75 1.84
N ALA A 33 -6.33 6.27 0.64
CA ALA A 33 -4.98 5.82 0.32
C ALA A 33 -3.90 6.88 0.61
N VAL A 34 -4.13 8.13 0.22
CA VAL A 34 -3.15 9.21 0.43
C VAL A 34 -3.04 9.60 1.91
N GLU A 35 -4.17 9.64 2.62
CA GLU A 35 -4.23 9.91 4.06
C GLU A 35 -3.53 8.81 4.86
N TRP A 36 -3.74 7.54 4.47
CA TRP A 36 -3.07 6.39 5.08
C TRP A 36 -1.57 6.44 4.86
N GLY A 37 -1.11 6.76 3.64
CA GLY A 37 0.30 6.93 3.37
C GLY A 37 0.95 8.05 4.17
N GLN A 38 0.25 9.16 4.41
CA GLN A 38 0.73 10.21 5.31
C GLN A 38 0.85 9.71 6.75
N ARG A 39 -0.17 8.99 7.24
CA ARG A 39 -0.14 8.37 8.57
C ARG A 39 1.00 7.36 8.72
N LEU A 40 1.30 6.59 7.67
CA LEU A 40 2.44 5.67 7.65
C LEU A 40 3.77 6.42 7.81
N LEU A 41 3.98 7.52 7.10
CA LEU A 41 5.17 8.36 7.28
C LEU A 41 5.31 8.89 8.70
N ASP A 42 4.19 9.22 9.36
CA ASP A 42 4.21 9.64 10.76
C ASP A 42 4.55 8.47 11.69
N LEU A 43 3.94 7.30 11.49
CA LEU A 43 4.28 6.07 12.23
C LEU A 43 5.76 5.72 12.06
N TYR A 44 6.31 5.83 10.85
CA TYR A 44 7.73 5.63 10.56
C TYR A 44 8.65 6.56 11.36
N ARG A 45 8.20 7.76 11.74
CA ARG A 45 9.02 8.69 12.52
C ARG A 45 8.85 8.48 14.03
N THR A 46 7.62 8.21 14.48
CA THR A 46 7.25 8.39 15.90
C THR A 46 6.76 7.12 16.61
N ALA A 47 6.32 6.09 15.89
CA ALA A 47 5.75 4.91 16.50
C ALA A 47 6.82 4.01 17.13
N GLY A 48 6.58 3.56 18.36
CA GLY A 48 7.29 2.44 18.97
C GLY A 48 6.58 1.12 18.71
N ARG A 49 7.05 0.06 19.38
CA ARG A 49 6.52 -1.29 19.23
C ARG A 49 5.01 -1.38 19.48
N ASP A 50 4.53 -0.83 20.60
CA ASP A 50 3.12 -0.91 21.00
C ASP A 50 2.17 -0.22 20.00
N GLU A 51 2.60 0.85 19.34
CA GLU A 51 1.83 1.51 18.28
C GLU A 51 1.85 0.71 16.99
N LEU A 52 3.01 0.15 16.63
CA LEU A 52 3.18 -0.65 15.43
C LEU A 52 2.41 -1.96 15.51
N GLU A 53 2.36 -2.63 16.67
CA GLU A 53 1.57 -3.86 16.85
C GLU A 53 0.05 -3.65 16.66
N LYS A 54 -0.43 -2.40 16.70
CA LYS A 54 -1.85 -2.06 16.45
C LYS A 54 -2.18 -1.82 14.98
N VAL A 55 -1.19 -1.83 14.09
CA VAL A 55 -1.42 -1.70 12.64
C VAL A 55 -1.21 -3.03 11.93
N ASP A 56 -1.69 -3.12 10.69
CA ASP A 56 -1.59 -4.34 9.90
C ASP A 56 -0.12 -4.75 9.66
N ALA A 57 0.10 -6.03 9.38
CA ALA A 57 1.45 -6.57 9.20
C ALA A 57 2.21 -5.91 8.03
N MET A 58 1.52 -5.43 7.00
CA MET A 58 2.15 -4.80 5.84
C MET A 58 2.69 -3.42 6.20
N ALA A 59 1.91 -2.62 6.94
CA ALA A 59 2.36 -1.35 7.52
C ALA A 59 3.54 -1.53 8.47
N ARG A 60 3.46 -2.51 9.38
CA ARG A 60 4.56 -2.86 10.30
C ARG A 60 5.82 -3.20 9.54
N PHE A 61 5.71 -4.11 8.57
CA PHE A 61 6.85 -4.56 7.76
C PHE A 61 7.50 -3.41 7.00
N TRP A 62 6.69 -2.54 6.38
CA TRP A 62 7.20 -1.34 5.72
C TRP A 62 8.00 -0.44 6.67
N VAL A 63 7.50 -0.17 7.89
CA VAL A 63 8.25 0.64 8.88
C VAL A 63 9.57 -0.03 9.26
N LEU A 64 9.52 -1.30 9.66
CA LEU A 64 10.69 -2.03 10.13
C LEU A 64 11.76 -2.14 9.04
N ARG A 65 11.36 -2.43 7.80
CA ARG A 65 12.27 -2.56 6.66
C ARG A 65 13.12 -1.30 6.45
N TYR A 66 12.55 -0.12 6.62
CA TYR A 66 13.27 1.15 6.42
C TYR A 66 14.02 1.65 7.66
N ARG A 67 13.66 1.18 8.86
CA ARG A 67 14.36 1.55 10.10
C ARG A 67 15.48 0.58 10.46
N GLY A 68 15.35 -0.69 10.11
CA GLY A 68 16.30 -1.72 10.51
C GLY A 68 17.57 -1.75 9.66
N MET A 69 17.62 -1.03 8.54
CA MET A 69 18.87 -0.85 7.78
C MET A 69 19.95 -0.17 8.66
N PRO A 70 21.25 -0.35 8.35
CA PRO A 70 22.34 0.22 9.16
C PRO A 70 22.23 1.73 9.30
N GLU A 71 21.82 2.39 8.22
CA GLU A 71 21.34 3.76 8.22
C GLU A 71 19.84 3.75 7.86
N SER A 72 19.02 4.29 8.77
CA SER A 72 17.58 4.43 8.53
C SER A 72 17.33 5.31 7.29
N ALA A 73 16.35 4.93 6.46
CA ALA A 73 16.07 5.69 5.25
C ALA A 73 15.55 7.11 5.53
N ASP A 74 16.11 8.11 4.85
CA ASP A 74 15.57 9.48 4.90
C ASP A 74 14.30 9.60 4.05
N LEU A 75 13.15 9.71 4.71
CA LEU A 75 11.84 9.90 4.11
C LEU A 75 11.26 11.31 4.34
N THR A 76 12.09 12.31 4.65
CA THR A 76 11.63 13.68 4.93
C THR A 76 10.97 14.37 3.74
N GLY A 77 11.35 14.00 2.51
CA GLY A 77 10.78 14.54 1.27
C GLY A 77 9.56 13.78 0.72
N ALA A 78 9.16 12.67 1.34
CA ALA A 78 8.03 11.87 0.87
C ALA A 78 6.69 12.48 1.31
N ASP A 79 5.73 12.51 0.40
CA ASP A 79 4.34 12.87 0.69
C ASP A 79 3.48 11.62 0.94
N GLY A 80 2.22 11.82 1.32
CA GLY A 80 1.31 10.70 1.60
C GLY A 80 1.10 9.75 0.40
N ALA A 81 1.13 10.25 -0.83
CA ALA A 81 1.02 9.39 -2.01
C ALA A 81 2.26 8.49 -2.16
N ALA A 82 3.46 9.05 -2.00
CA ALA A 82 4.70 8.29 -1.98
C ALA A 82 4.73 7.29 -0.82
N GLY A 83 4.31 7.70 0.38
CA GLY A 83 4.18 6.83 1.56
C GLY A 83 3.29 5.63 1.28
N PHE A 84 2.12 5.85 0.68
CA PHE A 84 1.22 4.77 0.30
C PHE A 84 1.84 3.85 -0.76
N VAL A 85 2.42 4.39 -1.84
CA VAL A 85 3.02 3.56 -2.91
C VAL A 85 4.13 2.68 -2.33
N MET A 86 5.04 3.25 -1.52
CA MET A 86 6.13 2.49 -0.92
C MET A 86 5.64 1.35 -0.01
N ALA A 87 4.57 1.57 0.75
CA ALA A 87 3.98 0.54 1.61
C ALA A 87 3.19 -0.49 0.79
N PHE A 88 2.44 -0.04 -0.21
CA PHE A 88 1.65 -0.89 -1.08
C PHE A 88 2.53 -1.85 -1.88
N THR A 89 3.73 -1.44 -2.28
CA THR A 89 4.70 -2.27 -3.01
C THR A 89 5.78 -2.87 -2.10
N ALA A 90 5.62 -2.81 -0.77
CA ALA A 90 6.64 -3.29 0.16
C ALA A 90 6.88 -4.80 0.05
N PHE A 91 5.86 -5.56 -0.37
CA PHE A 91 5.93 -7.00 -0.59
C PHE A 91 5.47 -7.35 -2.02
N PRO A 92 6.41 -7.42 -3.00
CA PRO A 92 6.09 -7.50 -4.42
C PRO A 92 5.30 -8.75 -4.83
N TYR A 93 5.38 -9.84 -4.06
CA TYR A 93 4.61 -11.06 -4.33
C TYR A 93 3.10 -10.83 -4.34
N LEU A 94 2.61 -9.78 -3.67
CA LEU A 94 1.20 -9.41 -3.65
C LEU A 94 0.81 -8.44 -4.77
N ASP A 95 1.74 -8.03 -5.64
CA ASP A 95 1.43 -7.12 -6.76
C ASP A 95 0.55 -7.78 -7.82
N LEU A 96 0.53 -9.12 -7.88
CA LEU A 96 -0.43 -9.88 -8.68
C LEU A 96 -1.89 -9.54 -8.28
N MET A 97 -2.14 -9.15 -7.03
CA MET A 97 -3.47 -8.71 -6.61
C MET A 97 -3.91 -7.43 -7.33
N MET A 98 -2.97 -6.52 -7.66
CA MET A 98 -3.27 -5.35 -8.49
C MET A 98 -3.60 -5.76 -9.92
N GLU A 99 -2.93 -6.78 -10.45
CA GLU A 99 -3.21 -7.30 -11.80
C GLU A 99 -4.58 -7.98 -11.90
N ALA A 100 -4.99 -8.70 -10.85
CA ALA A 100 -6.29 -9.37 -10.78
C ALA A 100 -7.47 -8.43 -10.43
N TRP A 101 -7.19 -7.20 -9.99
CA TRP A 101 -8.23 -6.25 -9.59
C TRP A 101 -8.82 -5.51 -10.80
N GLU A 102 -10.14 -5.39 -10.83
CA GLU A 102 -10.90 -4.79 -11.92
C GLU A 102 -11.98 -3.83 -11.40
N LEU A 103 -12.33 -2.84 -12.22
CA LEU A 103 -13.44 -1.94 -11.96
C LEU A 103 -14.72 -2.47 -12.62
N GLY A 104 -15.69 -2.84 -11.78
CA GLY A 104 -16.99 -3.36 -12.18
C GLY A 104 -18.00 -2.28 -12.53
N GLU A 105 -19.26 -2.52 -12.15
CA GLU A 105 -20.38 -1.61 -12.39
C GLU A 105 -20.42 -0.46 -11.38
N PRO A 106 -20.94 0.72 -11.76
CA PRO A 106 -21.08 1.85 -10.88
C PRO A 106 -22.13 1.60 -9.80
N VAL A 107 -21.77 1.92 -8.56
CA VAL A 107 -22.68 2.02 -7.40
C VAL A 107 -23.22 3.44 -7.28
N GLU A 108 -22.43 4.44 -7.68
CA GLU A 108 -22.79 5.86 -7.68
C GLU A 108 -22.11 6.57 -8.85
N GLU A 109 -22.86 7.37 -9.61
CA GLU A 109 -22.35 8.14 -10.75
C GLU A 109 -22.48 9.64 -10.52
N GLY A 110 -21.36 10.34 -10.63
CA GLY A 110 -21.27 11.80 -10.72
C GLY A 110 -20.40 12.23 -11.91
N ALA A 111 -20.43 13.53 -12.22
CA ALA A 111 -19.66 14.08 -13.34
C ALA A 111 -18.13 13.93 -13.14
N ASP A 112 -17.68 14.18 -11.91
CA ASP A 112 -16.25 14.19 -11.53
C ASP A 112 -15.91 13.15 -10.46
N ARG A 113 -16.87 12.30 -10.08
CA ARG A 113 -16.69 11.25 -9.08
C ARG A 113 -17.48 10.02 -9.48
N LEU A 114 -16.84 8.86 -9.44
CA LEU A 114 -17.49 7.57 -9.59
C LEU A 114 -17.21 6.72 -8.36
N ARG A 115 -18.19 5.93 -7.95
CA ARG A 115 -17.98 4.82 -7.01
C ARG A 115 -18.30 3.53 -7.74
N LEU A 116 -17.31 2.68 -7.90
CA LEU A 116 -17.37 1.50 -8.76
C LEU A 116 -17.20 0.27 -7.89
N ARG A 117 -17.96 -0.80 -8.16
CA ARG A 117 -17.70 -2.10 -7.57
C ARG A 117 -16.28 -2.53 -7.93
N ALA A 118 -15.58 -3.12 -6.99
CA ALA A 118 -14.28 -3.71 -7.22
C ALA A 118 -14.46 -5.22 -7.42
N LEU A 119 -13.87 -5.75 -8.48
CA LEU A 119 -13.89 -7.17 -8.78
C LEU A 119 -12.49 -7.74 -8.61
N PHE A 120 -12.39 -8.93 -8.02
CA PHE A 120 -11.15 -9.69 -7.96
C PHE A 120 -11.32 -10.94 -8.82
N ASP A 121 -10.56 -11.03 -9.92
CA ASP A 121 -10.70 -12.12 -10.91
C ASP A 121 -12.17 -12.32 -11.35
N GLY A 122 -12.83 -11.21 -11.68
CA GLY A 122 -14.24 -11.16 -12.09
C GLY A 122 -15.27 -11.36 -10.95
N LYS A 123 -14.86 -11.56 -9.70
CA LYS A 123 -15.78 -11.74 -8.56
C LYS A 123 -15.95 -10.47 -7.75
N ASP A 124 -17.20 -10.09 -7.49
CA ASP A 124 -17.54 -8.99 -6.59
C ASP A 124 -17.44 -9.47 -5.13
N GLU A 125 -16.43 -8.97 -4.41
CA GLU A 125 -16.22 -9.26 -2.98
C GLU A 125 -16.81 -8.18 -2.07
N GLY A 126 -17.56 -7.22 -2.62
CA GLY A 126 -18.23 -6.15 -1.88
C GLY A 126 -17.40 -4.88 -1.68
N ASP A 127 -16.18 -4.83 -2.21
CA ASP A 127 -15.34 -3.62 -2.17
C ASP A 127 -15.79 -2.57 -3.20
N VAL A 128 -15.53 -1.30 -2.87
CA VAL A 128 -15.87 -0.15 -3.73
C VAL A 128 -14.65 0.73 -3.92
N VAL A 129 -14.35 1.04 -5.18
CA VAL A 129 -13.30 2.00 -5.57
C VAL A 129 -13.94 3.36 -5.79
N THR A 130 -13.40 4.37 -5.12
CA THR A 130 -13.72 5.76 -5.45
C THR A 130 -12.73 6.24 -6.51
N ALA A 131 -13.25 6.68 -7.65
CA ALA A 131 -12.49 7.34 -8.69
C ALA A 131 -12.88 8.82 -8.77
N VAL A 132 -11.89 9.72 -8.75
CA VAL A 132 -12.08 11.18 -8.82
C VAL A 132 -11.45 11.70 -10.09
N ARG A 133 -12.19 12.53 -10.83
CA ARG A 133 -11.72 13.19 -12.03
C ARG A 133 -11.20 14.59 -11.70
N SER A 134 -10.05 14.93 -12.25
CA SER A 134 -9.49 16.28 -12.25
C SER A 134 -9.06 16.68 -13.67
N ALA A 135 -8.49 17.87 -13.80
CA ALA A 135 -7.87 18.32 -15.05
C ALA A 135 -6.72 17.40 -15.51
N LEU A 136 -6.09 16.66 -14.58
CA LEU A 136 -4.96 15.77 -14.85
C LEU A 136 -5.40 14.33 -15.21
N GLY A 137 -6.70 14.03 -15.14
CA GLY A 137 -7.24 12.70 -15.42
C GLY A 137 -7.98 12.10 -14.23
N TRP A 138 -8.03 10.76 -14.19
CA TRP A 138 -8.67 10.01 -13.11
C TRP A 138 -7.63 9.58 -12.06
N SER A 139 -7.99 9.79 -10.79
CA SER A 139 -7.29 9.27 -9.62
C SER A 139 -8.17 8.25 -8.90
N PHE A 140 -7.56 7.30 -8.19
CA PHE A 140 -8.23 6.16 -7.60
C PHE A 140 -7.84 6.00 -6.13
N ASP A 141 -8.83 5.72 -5.29
CA ASP A 141 -8.60 5.30 -3.92
C ASP A 141 -8.39 3.78 -3.87
N LEU A 142 -7.13 3.36 -3.64
CA LEU A 142 -6.72 1.96 -3.62
C LEU A 142 -6.80 1.32 -2.22
N MET A 143 -7.40 2.00 -1.23
CA MET A 143 -7.37 1.51 0.15
C MET A 143 -8.09 0.16 0.33
N GLY A 144 -9.14 -0.11 -0.44
CA GLY A 144 -9.79 -1.43 -0.46
C GLY A 144 -8.80 -2.55 -0.80
N LEU A 145 -8.05 -2.38 -1.90
CA LEU A 145 -7.02 -3.33 -2.31
C LEU A 145 -5.85 -3.40 -1.31
N TYR A 146 -5.41 -2.27 -0.74
CA TYR A 146 -4.40 -2.28 0.33
C TYR A 146 -4.82 -3.19 1.49
N ARG A 147 -6.06 -3.06 1.97
CA ARG A 147 -6.58 -3.89 3.07
C ARG A 147 -6.65 -5.36 2.68
N ALA A 148 -7.01 -5.67 1.44
CA ALA A 148 -6.97 -7.03 0.93
C ALA A 148 -5.54 -7.59 0.93
N LYS A 149 -4.56 -6.83 0.43
CA LYS A 149 -3.13 -7.22 0.48
C LYS A 149 -2.66 -7.44 1.92
N ALA A 150 -3.00 -6.52 2.82
CA ALA A 150 -2.63 -6.63 4.23
C ALA A 150 -3.18 -7.89 4.91
N ARG A 151 -4.45 -8.25 4.65
CA ARG A 151 -5.05 -9.50 5.14
C ARG A 151 -4.37 -10.73 4.56
N THR A 152 -4.09 -10.74 3.25
CA THR A 152 -3.38 -11.85 2.60
C THR A 152 -1.98 -12.03 3.17
N PHE A 153 -1.28 -10.92 3.42
CA PHE A 153 0.05 -10.92 4.01
C PHE A 153 0.05 -11.44 5.45
N GLU A 154 -0.89 -11.00 6.28
CA GLU A 154 -1.04 -11.47 7.65
C GLU A 154 -1.38 -12.97 7.71
N ASN A 155 -2.26 -13.45 6.83
CA ASN A 155 -2.55 -14.88 6.70
C ASN A 155 -1.29 -15.68 6.30
N PHE A 156 -0.53 -15.19 5.32
CA PHE A 156 0.73 -15.81 4.91
C PHE A 156 1.72 -15.90 6.08
N ILE A 157 1.90 -14.80 6.82
CA ILE A 157 2.77 -14.75 8.00
C ILE A 157 2.35 -15.81 9.04
N ASN A 158 1.07 -15.84 9.39
CA ASN A 158 0.56 -16.74 10.41
C ASN A 158 0.67 -18.23 10.00
N VAL A 159 0.48 -18.54 8.71
CA VAL A 159 0.52 -19.92 8.20
C VAL A 159 1.96 -20.42 8.05
N GLU A 160 2.85 -19.60 7.50
CA GLU A 160 4.21 -20.05 7.13
C GLU A 160 5.24 -19.81 8.24
N TYR A 161 5.07 -18.78 9.06
CA TYR A 161 6.05 -18.34 10.05
C TYR A 161 5.52 -18.34 11.49
N GLY A 162 4.21 -18.47 11.67
CA GLY A 162 3.55 -18.48 12.98
C GLY A 162 3.35 -17.08 13.56
N ASP A 163 4.37 -16.23 13.54
CA ASP A 163 4.28 -14.83 13.99
C ASP A 163 5.10 -13.86 13.12
N PHE A 164 4.86 -12.57 13.36
CA PHE A 164 5.46 -11.48 12.59
C PHE A 164 6.97 -11.35 12.81
N ASP A 165 7.46 -11.54 14.03
CA ASP A 165 8.89 -11.41 14.35
C ASP A 165 9.68 -12.51 13.65
N SER A 166 9.17 -13.75 13.69
CA SER A 166 9.74 -14.91 12.98
C SER A 166 9.77 -14.72 11.47
N PHE A 167 8.73 -14.09 10.90
CA PHE A 167 8.73 -13.72 9.48
C PHE A 167 9.84 -12.71 9.15
N VAL A 168 10.02 -11.66 9.97
CA VAL A 168 11.05 -10.64 9.71
C VAL A 168 12.46 -11.24 9.85
N ASP A 169 12.70 -12.08 10.86
CA ASP A 169 13.97 -12.79 11.03
C ASP A 169 14.29 -13.67 9.82
N TYR A 170 13.30 -14.44 9.33
CA TYR A 170 13.45 -15.22 8.11
C TYR A 170 13.72 -14.32 6.90
N TYR A 171 12.97 -13.24 6.72
CA TYR A 171 13.13 -12.31 5.61
C TYR A 171 14.54 -11.71 5.56
N VAL A 172 15.06 -11.27 6.71
CA VAL A 172 16.42 -10.73 6.85
C VAL A 172 17.47 -11.76 6.49
N ALA A 173 17.33 -12.99 7.00
CA ALA A 173 18.27 -14.07 6.73
C ALA A 173 18.27 -14.50 5.26
N GLU A 174 17.09 -14.63 4.64
CA GLU A 174 16.94 -15.01 3.22
C GLU A 174 17.53 -13.97 2.26
N HIS A 175 17.53 -12.69 2.65
CA HIS A 175 18.02 -11.59 1.82
C HIS A 175 19.43 -11.09 2.20
N ASP A 176 20.10 -11.77 3.15
CA ASP A 176 21.44 -11.42 3.66
C ASP A 176 21.56 -9.93 4.04
N LEU A 177 20.55 -9.42 4.74
CA LEU A 177 20.46 -8.00 5.10
C LEU A 177 21.25 -7.73 6.40
N ASP A 178 22.08 -6.69 6.38
CA ASP A 178 22.60 -6.08 7.60
C ASP A 178 21.45 -5.33 8.29
N PHE A 179 20.77 -5.99 9.23
CA PHE A 179 19.52 -5.52 9.82
C PHE A 179 19.57 -5.49 11.35
N ASN A 180 19.27 -4.34 11.94
CA ASN A 180 19.17 -4.16 13.38
C ASN A 180 17.71 -4.24 13.83
N PHE A 181 17.32 -5.41 14.34
CA PHE A 181 15.94 -5.67 14.77
C PHE A 181 15.50 -4.80 15.95
N GLU A 182 16.37 -4.59 16.93
CA GLU A 182 16.03 -3.73 18.08
C GLU A 182 15.82 -2.26 17.66
N GLN A 183 16.64 -1.76 16.72
CA GLN A 183 16.48 -0.42 16.17
C GLN A 183 15.20 -0.29 15.36
N ALA A 184 14.84 -1.32 14.58
CA ALA A 184 13.67 -1.28 13.70
C ALA A 184 12.35 -0.97 14.45
N TRP A 185 12.25 -1.42 15.71
CA TRP A 185 11.10 -1.19 16.58
C TRP A 185 11.10 0.16 17.30
N ARG A 186 12.22 0.89 17.32
CA ARG A 186 12.33 2.17 18.03
C ARG A 186 11.91 3.34 17.15
N PRO A 187 11.28 4.38 17.73
CA PRO A 187 11.02 5.61 16.99
C PRO A 187 12.33 6.30 16.59
N LEU A 188 12.32 7.05 15.49
CA LEU A 188 13.49 7.80 15.02
C LEU A 188 13.65 9.13 15.77
N ILE A 189 12.52 9.72 16.19
CA ILE A 189 12.52 10.93 17.01
C ILE A 189 12.57 10.50 18.48
N GLY A 190 13.62 10.92 19.19
CA GLY A 190 13.81 10.64 20.61
C GLY A 190 14.64 9.39 20.93
N ALA A 191 15.27 8.78 19.93
CA ALA A 191 16.30 7.73 20.08
C ALA A 191 17.69 8.31 20.38
#